data_AF-A0A9D0C7W9-F1
#
_entry.id   AF-A0A9D0C7W9-F1
#
_cell.length_a   1.000
_cell.length_b   1.000
_cell.length_c   1.000
_cell.angle_alpha   90.00
_cell.angle_beta   90.00
_cell.angle_gamma   90.00
#
_symmetry.space_group_name_H-M   'P 1'
#
loop_
_entity.id
_entity.type
_entity.pdbx_description
1 polymer ?
#
loop_
_entity_poly.entity_id
_entity_poly.type
_entity_poly.pdbx_seq_one_letter_code
_entity_poly.pdbx_strand_id
1 'polypeptide(L)'
;MTDIRQTMEESLALYRQLQRAMEGIEKRLPLLDVTATVRATEELEQLHQRILAMDRQLLRELRPENVEAVSGLMERRRTLLTEVLEQNRSLLPKLKSRLAGYRNELLKIRSGITSMQGYQHRTNIRGGRINTVN
;
A
#
# COMPACT_ATOMS: atom_id res chain seq x y z
N MET A 1 31.20 -17.25 13.11
CA MET A 1 30.01 -17.92 12.55
C MET A 1 28.81 -17.24 13.17
N THR A 2 27.93 -16.66 12.36
CA THR A 2 26.67 -16.07 12.86
C THR A 2 25.83 -17.18 13.47
N ASP A 3 25.26 -16.94 14.66
CA ASP A 3 24.38 -17.91 15.31
C ASP A 3 23.06 -17.98 14.53
N ILE A 4 22.71 -19.16 14.00
CA ILE A 4 21.47 -19.41 13.26
C ILE A 4 20.23 -18.99 14.08
N ARG A 5 20.32 -19.07 15.41
CA ARG A 5 19.26 -18.59 16.30
C ARG A 5 19.11 -17.08 16.20
N GLN A 6 20.21 -16.34 16.21
CA GLN A 6 20.21 -14.89 16.06
C GLN A 6 19.64 -14.49 14.68
N THR A 7 20.08 -15.15 13.60
CA THR A 7 19.55 -14.91 12.25
C THR A 7 18.02 -15.13 12.20
N MET A 8 17.52 -16.17 12.90
CA MET A 8 16.08 -16.44 12.98
C MET A 8 15.30 -15.40 13.80
N GLU A 9 15.86 -14.94 14.92
CA GLU A 9 15.25 -13.87 15.73
C GLU A 9 15.18 -12.55 14.96
N GLU A 10 16.22 -12.22 14.19
CA GLU A 10 16.22 -11.05 13.30
C GLU A 10 15.18 -11.19 12.18
N SER A 11 15.03 -12.38 11.58
CA SER A 11 13.98 -12.65 10.60
C SER A 11 12.57 -12.44 11.19
N LEU A 12 12.31 -12.95 12.40
CA LEU A 12 11.03 -12.73 13.09
C LEU A 12 10.75 -11.24 13.35
N ALA A 13 11.78 -10.48 13.71
CA ALA A 13 11.65 -9.04 13.91
C ALA A 13 11.26 -8.31 12.61
N LEU A 14 11.84 -8.71 11.47
CA LEU A 14 11.49 -8.14 10.16
C LEU A 14 10.04 -8.44 9.76
N TYR A 15 9.55 -9.67 9.95
CA TYR A 15 8.14 -9.99 9.68
C TYR A 15 7.17 -9.21 10.55
N ARG A 16 7.51 -8.98 11.83
CA ARG A 16 6.71 -8.13 12.72
C ARG A 16 6.71 -6.66 12.28
N GLN A 17 7.84 -6.15 11.78
CA GLN A 17 7.91 -4.80 11.23
C GLN A 17 7.04 -4.68 9.97
N LEU A 18 7.06 -5.69 9.10
CA LEU A 18 6.21 -5.76 7.91
C LEU A 18 4.71 -5.71 8.28
N GLN A 19 4.29 -6.53 9.24
CA GLN A 19 2.90 -6.56 9.73
C GLN A 19 2.47 -5.19 10.27
N ARG A 20 3.29 -4.54 11.10
CA ARG A 20 3.00 -3.19 11.64
C ARG A 20 2.91 -2.14 10.53
N ALA A 21 3.78 -2.21 9.52
CA ALA A 21 3.74 -1.30 8.37
C ALA A 21 2.43 -1.50 7.58
N MET A 22 2.00 -2.74 7.36
CA MET A 22 0.74 -3.08 6.71
C MET A 22 -0.48 -2.57 7.50
N GLU A 23 -0.51 -2.73 8.82
CA GLU A 23 -1.54 -2.15 9.69
C GLU A 23 -1.56 -0.62 9.63
N GLY A 24 -0.38 0.00 9.55
CA GLY A 24 -0.23 1.45 9.39
C GLY A 24 -0.87 1.95 8.10
N ILE A 25 -0.65 1.25 6.98
CA ILE A 25 -1.29 1.56 5.70
C ILE A 25 -2.80 1.37 5.77
N GLU A 26 -3.26 0.29 6.39
CA GLU A 26 -4.69 0.03 6.54
C GLU A 26 -5.41 1.17 7.27
N LYS A 27 -4.81 1.66 8.36
CA LYS A 27 -5.34 2.78 9.15
C LYS A 27 -5.31 4.11 8.40
N ARG A 28 -4.34 4.30 7.50
CA ARG A 28 -4.18 5.55 6.72
C ARG A 28 -4.97 5.56 5.43
N LEU A 29 -5.36 4.39 4.91
CA LEU A 29 -6.15 4.23 3.69
C LEU A 29 -7.40 5.13 3.59
N PRO A 30 -8.14 5.41 4.69
CA PRO A 30 -9.30 6.30 4.66
C PRO A 30 -8.96 7.80 4.60
N LEU A 31 -7.75 8.20 4.96
CA LEU A 31 -7.37 9.60 5.19
C LEU A 31 -7.02 10.38 3.91
N LEU A 32 -7.00 9.71 2.75
CA LEU A 32 -6.71 10.30 1.43
C LEU A 32 -5.34 11.00 1.33
N ASP A 33 -4.38 10.66 2.19
CA ASP A 33 -3.02 11.22 2.15
C ASP A 33 -2.14 10.41 1.18
N VAL A 34 -2.05 10.91 -0.06
CA VAL A 34 -1.24 10.31 -1.12
C VAL A 34 0.24 10.28 -0.76
N THR A 35 0.77 11.33 -0.15
CA THR A 35 2.20 11.42 0.20
C THR A 35 2.57 10.42 1.29
N ALA A 36 1.75 10.31 2.33
CA ALA A 36 1.96 9.30 3.38
C ALA A 36 1.79 7.87 2.83
N THR A 37 0.89 7.66 1.87
CA THR A 37 0.69 6.36 1.23
C THR A 37 1.92 5.96 0.40
N VAL A 38 2.48 6.87 -0.39
CA VAL A 38 3.70 6.63 -1.18
C VAL A 38 4.89 6.29 -0.29
N ARG A 39 5.13 7.08 0.76
CA ARG A 39 6.22 6.78 1.72
C ARG A 39 6.04 5.41 2.38
N ALA A 40 4.82 5.07 2.79
CA ALA A 40 4.54 3.78 3.38
C ALA A 40 4.76 2.61 2.40
N THR A 41 4.48 2.80 1.11
CA THR A 41 4.80 1.79 0.08
C THR A 41 6.31 1.64 -0.15
N GLU A 42 7.09 2.72 -0.11
CA GLU A 42 8.55 2.65 -0.19
C GLU A 42 9.16 1.92 1.01
N GLU A 43 8.67 2.21 2.22
CA GLU A 43 9.08 1.51 3.45
C GLU A 43 8.76 0.01 3.38
N LEU A 44 7.58 -0.36 2.86
CA LEU A 44 7.21 -1.77 2.65
C LEU A 44 8.16 -2.47 1.67
N GLU A 45 8.49 -1.82 0.55
CA GLU A 45 9.41 -2.38 -0.45
C GLU A 45 10.80 -2.62 0.17
N GLN A 46 11.32 -1.65 0.92
CA GLN A 46 12.60 -1.80 1.63
C GLN A 46 12.56 -2.95 2.64
N LEU A 47 11.47 -3.07 3.42
CA LEU A 47 11.29 -4.18 4.36
C LEU A 47 11.23 -5.52 3.63
N HIS A 48 10.53 -5.59 2.49
CA HIS A 48 10.45 -6.80 1.68
C HIS A 48 11.82 -7.23 1.16
N GLN A 49 12.62 -6.31 0.62
CA GLN A 49 13.98 -6.60 0.16
C GLN A 49 14.87 -7.13 1.29
N ARG A 50 14.76 -6.56 2.50
CA ARG A 50 15.49 -7.04 3.69
C ARG A 50 15.06 -8.44 4.11
N ILE A 51 13.76 -8.73 4.08
CA ILE A 51 13.23 -10.08 4.35
C ILE A 51 13.76 -11.08 3.31
N LEU A 52 13.72 -10.75 2.02
CA LEU A 52 14.26 -11.63 0.97
C LEU A 52 15.75 -11.92 1.16
N ALA A 53 16.54 -10.92 1.54
CA ALA A 53 17.96 -11.12 1.84
C ALA A 53 18.15 -12.05 3.05
N MET A 54 17.39 -11.83 4.13
CA MET A 54 17.42 -12.64 5.33
C MET A 54 17.00 -14.09 5.07
N ASP A 55 15.96 -14.30 4.27
CA ASP A 55 15.46 -15.62 3.89
C ASP A 55 16.51 -16.41 3.10
N ARG A 56 17.21 -15.73 2.18
CA ARG A 56 18.33 -16.34 1.44
C ARG A 56 19.50 -16.69 2.37
N GLN A 57 19.77 -15.89 3.39
CA GLN A 57 20.79 -16.19 4.38
C GLN A 57 20.39 -17.41 5.22
N LEU A 58 19.16 -17.45 5.73
CA LEU A 58 18.63 -18.58 6.49
C LEU A 58 18.67 -19.88 5.70
N LEU A 59 18.30 -19.86 4.41
CA LEU A 59 18.38 -21.04 3.54
C LEU A 59 19.81 -21.58 3.37
N ARG A 60 20.83 -20.75 3.52
CA ARG A 60 22.25 -21.16 3.45
C ARG A 60 22.79 -21.65 4.79
N GLU A 61 22.26 -21.12 5.89
CA GLU A 61 22.73 -21.40 7.25
C GLU A 61 21.98 -22.58 7.92
N LEU A 62 20.76 -22.87 7.47
CA LEU A 62 19.96 -23.98 7.97
C LEU A 62 20.54 -25.31 7.51
N ARG A 63 20.87 -26.18 8.46
CA ARG A 63 21.45 -27.51 8.23
C ARG A 63 20.74 -28.54 9.10
N PRO A 64 20.65 -29.82 8.70
CA PRO A 64 19.98 -30.86 9.48
C PRO A 64 20.42 -30.88 10.96
N GLU A 65 21.71 -30.64 11.21
CA GLU A 65 22.30 -30.61 12.56
C GLU A 65 21.77 -29.50 13.47
N ASN A 66 21.21 -28.41 12.92
CA ASN A 66 20.75 -27.25 13.67
C ASN A 66 19.23 -27.01 13.62
N VAL A 67 18.49 -27.81 12.84
CA VAL A 67 17.03 -27.68 12.68
C VAL A 67 16.29 -27.77 14.01
N GLU A 68 16.66 -28.75 14.85
CA GLU A 68 15.96 -28.99 16.12
C GLU A 68 16.10 -27.79 17.08
N ALA A 69 17.28 -27.17 17.10
CA ALA A 69 17.60 -26.01 17.93
C ALA A 69 16.79 -24.75 17.56
N VAL A 70 16.32 -24.64 16.32
CA VAL A 70 15.53 -23.48 15.84
C VAL A 70 14.09 -23.83 15.48
N SER A 71 13.65 -25.07 15.70
CA SER A 71 12.32 -25.57 15.33
C SER A 71 11.17 -24.67 15.82
N GLY A 72 11.20 -24.24 17.09
CA GLY A 72 10.20 -23.32 17.65
C GLY A 72 10.20 -21.93 17.02
N LEU A 73 11.37 -21.44 16.58
CA LEU A 73 11.48 -20.17 15.85
C LEU A 73 10.98 -20.31 14.42
N MET A 74 11.22 -21.46 13.77
CA MET A 74 10.66 -21.76 12.45
C MET A 74 9.14 -21.80 12.47
N GLU A 75 8.55 -22.42 13.49
CA GLU A 75 7.09 -22.47 13.64
C GLU A 75 6.50 -21.07 13.84
N ARG A 76 7.10 -20.26 14.73
CA ARG A 76 6.68 -18.85 14.88
C ARG A 76 6.81 -18.04 13.59
N ARG A 77 7.89 -18.27 12.83
CA ARG A 77 8.11 -17.58 11.55
C ARG A 77 7.05 -17.99 10.54
N ARG A 78 6.67 -19.27 10.52
CA ARG A 78 5.58 -19.78 9.68
C ARG A 78 4.24 -19.13 10.05
N THR A 79 3.91 -19.03 11.33
CA THR A 79 2.69 -18.36 11.80
C THR A 79 2.65 -16.90 11.32
N LEU A 80 3.72 -16.12 11.54
CA LEU A 80 3.80 -14.73 11.09
C LEU A 80 3.68 -14.59 9.57
N LEU A 81 4.30 -15.49 8.81
CA LEU A 81 4.16 -15.52 7.35
C LEU A 81 2.70 -15.71 6.91
N THR A 82 1.98 -16.62 7.57
CA THR A 82 0.55 -16.83 7.31
C THR A 82 -0.25 -15.58 7.62
N GLU A 83 -0.03 -14.95 8.77
CA GLU A 83 -0.72 -13.70 9.17
C GLU A 83 -0.46 -12.57 8.16
N VAL A 84 0.79 -12.38 7.74
CA VAL A 84 1.17 -11.39 6.71
C VAL A 84 0.47 -11.67 5.39
N LEU A 85 0.40 -12.94 4.96
CA LEU A 85 -0.29 -13.31 3.72
C LEU A 85 -1.80 -13.04 3.80
N GLU A 86 -2.43 -13.36 4.92
CA GLU A 86 -3.85 -13.07 5.16
C GLU A 86 -4.11 -11.56 5.16
N GLN A 87 -3.27 -10.79 5.84
CA GLN A 87 -3.39 -9.33 5.87
C GLN A 87 -3.18 -8.73 4.47
N ASN A 88 -2.26 -9.25 3.66
CA ASN A 88 -2.03 -8.77 2.30
C ASN A 88 -3.26 -9.06 1.41
N ARG A 89 -3.82 -10.27 1.54
CA ARG A 89 -5.06 -10.66 0.84
C ARG A 89 -6.23 -9.74 1.18
N SER A 90 -6.31 -9.22 2.41
CA SER A 90 -7.38 -8.31 2.82
C SER A 90 -7.13 -6.85 2.43
N LEU A 91 -5.87 -6.40 2.41
CA LEU A 91 -5.46 -5.04 2.03
C LEU A 91 -5.63 -4.76 0.54
N LEU A 92 -5.27 -5.70 -0.33
CA LEU A 92 -5.31 -5.51 -1.78
C LEU A 92 -6.70 -5.10 -2.32
N PRO A 93 -7.81 -5.75 -1.94
CA PRO A 93 -9.15 -5.30 -2.32
C PRO A 93 -9.48 -3.88 -1.85
N LYS A 94 -9.07 -3.51 -0.62
CA LYS A 94 -9.32 -2.18 -0.05
C LYS A 94 -8.58 -1.09 -0.83
N LEU A 95 -7.32 -1.35 -1.17
CA LEU A 95 -6.51 -0.48 -2.03
C LEU A 95 -7.15 -0.29 -3.40
N LYS A 96 -7.57 -1.37 -4.06
CA LYS A 96 -8.26 -1.33 -5.36
C LYS A 96 -9.55 -0.52 -5.30
N SER A 97 -10.35 -0.72 -4.25
CA SER A 97 -11.60 0.03 -4.04
C SER A 97 -11.33 1.53 -3.89
N ARG A 98 -10.30 1.92 -3.11
CA ARG A 98 -9.91 3.33 -2.96
C ARG A 98 -9.40 3.95 -4.25
N LEU A 99 -8.59 3.23 -5.03
CA LEU A 99 -8.14 3.67 -6.37
C LEU A 99 -9.32 3.90 -7.32
N ALA A 100 -10.34 3.04 -7.29
CA ALA A 100 -11.56 3.24 -8.07
C ALA A 100 -12.32 4.50 -7.62
N GLY A 101 -12.37 4.77 -6.32
CA GLY A 101 -12.89 6.01 -5.75
C GLY A 101 -12.18 7.25 -6.30
N TYR A 102 -10.84 7.28 -6.24
CA TYR A 102 -10.03 8.37 -6.80
C TYR A 102 -10.29 8.60 -8.29
N ARG A 103 -10.38 7.52 -9.06
CA ARG A 103 -10.69 7.61 -10.49
C ARG A 103 -12.05 8.28 -10.73
N ASN A 104 -13.06 7.94 -9.94
CA ASN A 104 -14.39 8.53 -10.05
C ASN A 104 -14.41 10.01 -9.65
N GLU A 105 -13.70 10.39 -8.59
CA GLU A 105 -13.59 11.80 -8.15
C GLU A 105 -12.86 12.66 -9.19
N LEU A 106 -11.75 12.17 -9.75
CA LEU A 106 -11.04 12.85 -10.82
C LEU A 106 -11.90 13.01 -12.08
N LEU A 107 -12.69 12.00 -12.44
CA LEU A 107 -13.63 12.09 -13.56
C LEU A 107 -14.72 13.14 -13.31
N LYS A 108 -15.24 13.25 -12.08
CA LYS A 108 -16.21 14.29 -11.69
C LYS A 108 -15.61 15.70 -11.72
N ILE A 109 -14.38 15.86 -11.24
CA ILE A 109 -13.66 17.14 -11.31
C ILE A 109 -13.45 17.52 -12.77
N ARG A 110 -12.97 16.59 -13.59
CA ARG A 110 -12.76 16.82 -15.02
C ARG A 110 -14.05 17.16 -15.75
N SER A 111 -15.15 16.44 -15.51
CA SER A 111 -16.43 16.76 -16.13
C SER A 111 -16.96 18.12 -15.68
N GLY A 112 -16.82 18.46 -14.39
CA GLY A 112 -17.15 19.79 -13.86
C GLY A 112 -16.36 20.91 -14.53
N ILE A 113 -15.05 20.75 -14.69
CA ILE A 113 -14.18 21.71 -15.40
C ILE A 113 -14.64 21.88 -16.85
N THR A 114 -14.89 20.80 -17.59
CA THR A 114 -15.38 20.86 -18.97
C THR A 114 -16.74 21.53 -19.06
N SER A 115 -17.66 21.23 -18.14
CA SER A 115 -18.97 21.89 -18.09
C SER A 115 -18.84 23.39 -17.80
N MET A 116 -17.96 23.80 -16.89
CA MET A 116 -17.70 25.21 -16.58
C MET A 116 -17.02 25.97 -17.73
N GLN A 117 -16.10 25.33 -18.46
CA GLN A 117 -15.51 25.89 -19.68
C GLN A 117 -16.56 26.09 -20.79
N GLY A 118 -17.53 25.17 -20.89
CA GLY A 118 -18.69 25.33 -21.78
C GLY A 118 -19.57 26.54 -21.44
N TYR A 119 -19.70 26.88 -20.14
CA TYR A 119 -20.38 28.11 -19.70
C TYR A 119 -19.57 29.37 -20.07
N GLN A 120 -18.24 29.36 -19.89
CA GLN A 120 -17.38 30.50 -20.25
C GLN A 120 -17.34 30.79 -21.76
N HIS A 121 -17.60 29.80 -22.62
CA HIS A 121 -17.70 30.01 -24.07
C HIS A 121 -19.10 30.41 -24.55
N ARG A 122 -20.16 30.24 -23.74
CA ARG A 122 -21.54 30.63 -24.10
C ARG A 122 -21.99 31.96 -23.51
N THR A 123 -21.27 32.55 -22.57
CA THR A 123 -21.56 33.91 -22.06
C THR A 123 -21.19 35.04 -23.03
N ASN A 124 -20.68 34.74 -24.23
CA ASN A 124 -20.41 35.71 -25.29
C ASN A 124 -21.51 35.78 -26.38
N ILE A 125 -22.67 35.16 -26.17
CA ILE A 125 -23.83 35.36 -27.06
C ILE A 125 -24.50 36.69 -26.67
N ARG A 126 -24.02 37.75 -27.34
CA ARG A 126 -24.72 38.99 -27.69
C ARG A 126 -25.97 39.30 -26.86
N GLY A 127 -25.86 40.31 -26.00
CA GLY A 127 -26.99 41.16 -25.64
C GLY A 127 -27.63 41.73 -26.90
N GLY A 128 -28.56 40.99 -27.48
CA GLY A 128 -29.43 41.46 -28.54
C GLY A 128 -30.36 42.51 -27.95
N ARG A 129 -30.18 43.75 -28.39
CA ARG A 129 -31.13 44.84 -28.15
C ARG A 129 -32.55 44.32 -28.40
N ILE A 130 -33.37 44.32 -27.37
CA ILE A 130 -34.83 44.21 -27.51
C ILE A 130 -35.27 45.56 -28.06
N ASN A 131 -35.35 45.69 -29.39
CA ASN A 131 -36.06 46.78 -30.02
C ASN A 131 -37.55 46.46 -29.91
N THR A 132 -38.23 47.07 -28.94
CA THR A 132 -39.68 47.20 -28.94
C THR A 132 -40.06 48.14 -30.07
N VAL A 133 -40.73 47.61 -31.09
CA VAL A 133 -41.33 48.39 -32.18
C VAL A 133 -42.75 48.76 -31.73
N ASN A 134 -43.05 50.07 -31.75
CA ASN A 134 -44.40 50.63 -31.63
C ASN A 134 -45.19 50.41 -32.93
#